data_AF-A0A9Q0DYD2-F1
#
_entry.id   AF-A0A9Q0DYD2-F1
#
_cell.length_a   1.000
_cell.length_b   1.000
_cell.length_c   1.000
_cell.angle_alpha   90.00
_cell.angle_beta   90.00
_cell.angle_gamma   90.00
#
_symmetry.space_group_name_H-M   'P 1'
#
loop_
_entity.id
_entity.type
_entity.pdbx_description
1 polymer ?
#
loop_
_entity_poly.entity_id
_entity_poly.type
_entity_poly.pdbx_seq_one_letter_code
_entity_poly.pdbx_strand_id
1 'polypeptide(L)'
;MSRAYFRDLDSIPLNIAVTGESGSGKSSFVNAFRGIDNRDDRAAPTGVVETTMKPEAYPHPTYPNVTVWDLPRIGTTKFPADQYLEHVGFEKFDFFIIVSSDRFKENDVKLAQGIVEMGKNFYFVRAKIDSNLHSEKNSQKKYDEKKTLQKIKENCIQGLKELGVTTPQVFLVSNFICHLHLYDFPTLQKIMERDLPSHKRDTLILALPNICSSNIEKKKEQPIPLSRTDDVTVRFWRCNNGKKVWYEWAVTEPSCSAIHNPAGRSYTIGL
;
A
#
# COMPACT_ATOMS: atom_id res chain seq x y z
N MET A 1 -18.97 -20.36 3.26
CA MET A 1 -19.47 -18.98 3.03
C MET A 1 -20.27 -18.98 1.72
N SER A 2 -21.39 -18.26 1.64
CA SER A 2 -22.35 -18.35 0.51
C SER A 2 -22.03 -17.35 -0.61
N ARG A 3 -22.56 -17.59 -1.81
CA ARG A 3 -22.41 -16.72 -3.01
C ARG A 3 -23.00 -15.31 -2.85
N ALA A 4 -23.81 -15.09 -1.81
CA ALA A 4 -24.32 -13.78 -1.40
C ALA A 4 -23.26 -12.96 -0.66
N TYR A 5 -22.49 -13.60 0.24
CA TYR A 5 -21.40 -12.97 0.99
C TYR A 5 -20.35 -12.31 0.09
N PHE A 6 -19.96 -12.97 -1.00
CA PHE A 6 -18.98 -12.42 -1.95
C PHE A 6 -19.54 -11.25 -2.79
N ARG A 7 -20.84 -11.29 -3.12
CA ARG A 7 -21.52 -10.15 -3.76
C ARG A 7 -21.62 -8.95 -2.84
N ASP A 8 -21.81 -9.19 -1.54
CA ASP A 8 -21.82 -8.14 -0.53
C ASP A 8 -20.42 -7.52 -0.37
N LEU A 9 -19.34 -8.32 -0.43
CA LEU A 9 -17.95 -7.81 -0.40
C LEU A 9 -17.59 -6.94 -1.61
N ASP A 10 -18.08 -7.28 -2.80
CA ASP A 10 -17.88 -6.48 -4.02
C ASP A 10 -18.62 -5.13 -3.96
N SER A 11 -19.62 -5.00 -3.09
CA SER A 11 -20.42 -3.78 -2.93
C SER A 11 -19.85 -2.76 -1.94
N ILE A 12 -18.89 -3.17 -1.09
CA ILE A 12 -18.37 -2.32 0.00
C ILE A 12 -17.15 -1.55 -0.49
N PRO A 13 -17.23 -0.21 -0.64
CA PRO A 13 -16.09 0.59 -1.05
C PRO A 13 -15.08 0.72 0.09
N LEU A 14 -13.80 0.55 -0.26
CA LEU A 14 -12.66 0.79 0.60
C LEU A 14 -11.84 1.95 0.01
N ASN A 15 -11.85 3.09 0.69
CA ASN A 15 -11.18 4.31 0.24
C ASN A 15 -9.96 4.58 1.13
N ILE A 16 -8.78 4.47 0.53
CA ILE A 16 -7.50 4.63 1.22
C ILE A 16 -6.88 5.94 0.79
N ALA A 17 -6.68 6.88 1.72
CA ALA A 17 -6.01 8.13 1.43
C ALA A 17 -4.50 8.01 1.65
N VAL A 18 -3.69 8.40 0.67
CA VAL A 18 -2.24 8.49 0.76
C VAL A 18 -1.82 9.95 0.60
N THR A 19 -1.06 10.46 1.57
CA THR A 19 -0.61 11.85 1.60
C THR A 19 0.83 11.95 2.08
N GLY A 20 1.44 13.13 1.99
CA GLY A 20 2.86 13.35 2.27
C GLY A 20 3.55 14.27 1.27
N GLU A 21 4.83 14.55 1.52
CA GLU A 21 5.58 15.55 0.75
C GLU A 21 5.89 15.14 -0.70
N SER A 22 6.23 16.13 -1.53
CA SER A 22 6.79 15.84 -2.85
C SER A 22 8.10 15.07 -2.72
N GLY A 23 8.31 14.08 -3.59
CA GLY A 23 9.50 13.23 -3.52
C GLY A 23 9.53 12.24 -2.35
N SER A 24 8.52 12.20 -1.46
CA SER A 24 8.45 11.19 -0.39
C SER A 24 8.21 9.77 -0.92
N GLY A 25 7.77 9.65 -2.18
CA GLY A 25 7.49 8.39 -2.85
C GLY A 25 6.05 7.90 -2.70
N LYS A 26 5.10 8.80 -2.44
CA LYS A 26 3.65 8.51 -2.41
C LYS A 26 3.17 7.70 -3.61
N SER A 27 3.38 8.21 -4.82
CA SER A 27 2.87 7.55 -6.03
C SER A 27 3.52 6.17 -6.24
N SER A 28 4.80 6.02 -5.87
CA SER A 28 5.44 4.70 -5.82
C SER A 28 4.80 3.78 -4.78
N PHE A 29 4.43 4.30 -3.60
CA PHE A 29 3.70 3.55 -2.58
C PHE A 29 2.29 3.17 -3.04
N VAL A 30 1.56 4.07 -3.71
CA VAL A 30 0.24 3.80 -4.31
C VAL A 30 0.34 2.65 -5.31
N ASN A 31 1.33 2.69 -6.20
CA ASN A 31 1.58 1.62 -7.17
C ASN A 31 1.95 0.31 -6.49
N ALA A 32 2.83 0.39 -5.49
CA ALA A 32 3.27 -0.76 -4.73
C ALA A 32 2.13 -1.43 -3.96
N PHE A 33 1.26 -0.64 -3.35
CA PHE A 33 0.06 -1.09 -2.67
C PHE A 33 -0.94 -1.75 -3.63
N ARG A 34 -1.09 -1.21 -4.85
CA ARG A 34 -1.90 -1.79 -5.93
C ARG A 34 -1.25 -3.00 -6.62
N GLY A 35 -0.01 -3.34 -6.26
CA GLY A 35 0.76 -4.38 -6.93
C GLY A 35 1.10 -4.08 -8.39
N ILE A 36 1.10 -2.81 -8.81
CA ILE A 36 1.38 -2.36 -10.18
C ILE A 36 2.82 -1.85 -10.26
N ASP A 37 3.57 -2.26 -11.28
CA ASP A 37 4.93 -1.75 -11.51
C ASP A 37 4.89 -0.27 -11.91
N ASN A 38 5.85 0.54 -11.47
CA ASN A 38 5.90 1.97 -11.79
C ASN A 38 6.04 2.27 -13.30
N ARG A 39 6.38 1.27 -14.11
CA ARG A 39 6.49 1.36 -15.57
C ARG A 39 5.22 0.96 -16.32
N ASP A 40 4.20 0.47 -15.62
CA ASP A 40 2.90 0.14 -16.22
C ASP A 40 2.14 1.44 -16.56
N ASP A 41 1.43 1.47 -17.68
CA ASP A 41 0.67 2.66 -18.12
C ASP A 41 -0.45 3.05 -17.14
N ARG A 42 -0.90 2.11 -16.28
CA ARG A 42 -1.93 2.33 -15.24
C ARG A 42 -1.33 2.75 -13.90
N ALA A 43 -0.01 2.91 -13.82
CA ALA A 43 0.69 3.35 -12.63
C ALA A 43 0.44 4.84 -12.39
N ALA A 44 0.31 5.21 -11.11
CA ALA A 44 0.36 6.60 -10.69
C ALA A 44 1.71 7.18 -11.14
N PRO A 45 1.72 8.32 -11.85
CA PRO A 45 2.93 8.88 -12.44
C PRO A 45 3.92 9.23 -11.34
N THR A 46 5.09 8.61 -11.40
CA THR A 46 6.19 8.89 -10.46
C THR A 46 7.06 10.01 -11.05
N GLY A 47 7.02 11.20 -10.45
CA GLY A 47 7.75 12.38 -10.92
C GLY A 47 8.29 13.23 -9.78
N VAL A 48 9.32 14.02 -10.07
CA VAL A 48 9.92 14.99 -9.13
C VAL A 48 9.10 16.27 -9.03
N VAL A 49 8.31 16.57 -10.07
CA VAL A 49 7.42 17.73 -10.13
C VAL A 49 6.10 17.40 -9.44
N GLU A 50 5.57 18.32 -8.62
CA GLU A 50 4.25 18.18 -8.00
C GLU A 50 3.17 18.15 -9.10
N THR A 51 2.73 16.95 -9.48
CA THR A 51 1.75 16.75 -10.55
C THR A 51 0.30 16.87 -10.08
N THR A 52 0.05 16.64 -8.78
CA THR A 52 -1.29 16.40 -8.25
C THR A 52 -1.76 17.62 -7.44
N MET A 53 -2.54 18.50 -8.06
CA MET A 53 -3.23 19.63 -7.38
C MET A 53 -4.64 19.28 -6.90
N LYS A 54 -5.17 18.11 -7.29
CA LYS A 54 -6.49 17.60 -6.88
C LYS A 54 -6.35 16.14 -6.44
N PRO A 55 -7.12 15.67 -5.45
CA PRO A 55 -7.12 14.25 -5.08
C PRO A 55 -7.38 13.37 -6.30
N GLU A 56 -6.49 12.42 -6.58
CA GLU A 56 -6.58 11.53 -7.73
C GLU A 56 -6.87 10.09 -7.26
N ALA A 57 -7.88 9.47 -7.87
CA ALA A 57 -8.35 8.14 -7.50
C ALA A 57 -7.67 7.07 -8.37
N TYR A 58 -7.00 6.12 -7.72
CA TYR A 58 -6.40 4.97 -8.38
C TYR A 58 -7.09 3.68 -7.94
N PRO A 59 -8.08 3.17 -8.71
CA PRO A 59 -8.74 1.91 -8.39
C PRO A 59 -7.78 0.74 -8.51
N HIS A 60 -7.96 -0.28 -7.68
CA HIS A 60 -7.19 -1.50 -7.74
C HIS A 60 -7.57 -2.30 -9.02
N PRO A 61 -6.60 -2.81 -9.79
CA PRO A 61 -6.86 -3.39 -11.12
C PRO A 61 -7.75 -4.63 -11.10
N THR A 62 -7.76 -5.37 -9.99
CA THR A 62 -8.57 -6.59 -9.80
C THR A 62 -9.79 -6.38 -8.91
N TYR A 63 -9.80 -5.32 -8.09
CA TYR A 63 -10.80 -5.09 -7.04
C TYR A 63 -11.25 -3.63 -7.09
N PRO A 64 -12.15 -3.26 -8.01
CA PRO A 64 -12.50 -1.86 -8.27
C PRO A 64 -13.18 -1.16 -7.08
N ASN A 65 -13.70 -1.93 -6.12
CA ASN A 65 -14.20 -1.44 -4.82
C ASN A 65 -13.09 -0.91 -3.91
N VAL A 66 -11.82 -1.24 -4.16
CA VAL A 66 -10.67 -0.68 -3.44
C VAL A 66 -10.04 0.44 -4.26
N THR A 67 -10.13 1.66 -3.73
CA THR A 67 -9.54 2.85 -4.35
C THR A 67 -8.46 3.43 -3.44
N VAL A 68 -7.25 3.54 -3.99
CA VAL A 68 -6.15 4.25 -3.35
C VAL A 68 -6.10 5.66 -3.91
N TRP A 69 -6.24 6.64 -3.05
CA TRP A 69 -6.27 8.05 -3.41
C TRP A 69 -4.92 8.70 -3.16
N ASP A 70 -4.31 9.27 -4.19
CA ASP A 70 -3.12 10.11 -4.04
C ASP A 70 -3.60 11.54 -3.75
N LEU A 71 -3.28 12.02 -2.55
CA LEU A 71 -3.70 13.33 -2.07
C LEU A 71 -2.62 14.40 -2.34
N PRO A 72 -3.02 15.63 -2.67
CA PRO A 72 -2.10 16.73 -2.90
C PRO A 72 -1.27 17.07 -1.66
N ARG A 73 -0.22 17.86 -1.86
CA ARG A 73 0.65 18.30 -0.77
C ARG A 73 -0.08 19.23 0.20
N ILE A 74 0.18 19.05 1.49
CA ILE A 74 -0.23 19.95 2.57
C ILE A 74 0.81 21.05 2.79
N GLY A 75 0.34 22.29 2.98
CA GLY A 75 1.18 23.40 3.41
C GLY A 75 1.99 24.07 2.31
N THR A 76 1.49 24.09 1.07
CA THR A 76 1.84 25.18 0.15
C THR A 76 1.02 26.42 0.51
N THR A 77 1.49 27.62 0.15
CA THR A 77 0.81 28.91 0.38
C THR A 77 -0.62 28.98 -0.16
N LYS A 78 -1.07 27.97 -0.92
CA LYS A 78 -2.40 27.86 -1.52
C LYS A 78 -3.40 27.03 -0.70
N PHE A 79 -2.96 26.21 0.27
CA PHE A 79 -3.84 25.36 1.09
C PHE A 79 -3.37 25.28 2.54
N PRO A 80 -3.88 26.13 3.44
CA PRO A 80 -3.76 25.97 4.89
C PRO A 80 -4.33 24.61 5.32
N ALA A 81 -3.73 23.97 6.33
CA ALA A 81 -4.14 22.63 6.79
C ALA A 81 -5.63 22.56 7.13
N ASP A 82 -6.19 23.62 7.69
CA ASP A 82 -7.60 23.70 8.12
C ASP A 82 -8.57 23.68 6.92
N GLN A 83 -8.24 24.42 5.84
CA GLN A 83 -9.04 24.43 4.61
C GLN A 83 -8.83 23.17 3.76
N TYR A 84 -7.66 22.53 3.90
CA TYR A 84 -7.34 21.29 3.22
C TYR A 84 -8.24 20.12 3.69
N LEU A 85 -8.59 20.10 4.98
CA LEU A 85 -9.49 19.09 5.57
C LEU A 85 -10.88 19.10 4.91
N GLU A 86 -11.45 20.28 4.67
CA GLU A 86 -12.75 20.40 4.00
C GLU A 86 -12.65 20.13 2.49
N HIS A 87 -11.62 20.64 1.82
CA HIS A 87 -11.50 20.58 0.35
C HIS A 87 -11.28 19.16 -0.20
N VAL A 88 -10.60 18.31 0.57
CA VAL A 88 -10.30 16.93 0.16
C VAL A 88 -11.46 15.97 0.45
N GLY A 89 -12.40 16.38 1.31
CA GLY A 89 -13.56 15.59 1.70
C GLY A 89 -13.17 14.35 2.48
N PHE A 90 -12.55 14.54 3.65
CA PHE A 90 -11.95 13.46 4.45
C PHE A 90 -12.95 12.38 4.90
N GLU A 91 -14.24 12.70 4.96
CA GLU A 91 -15.29 11.76 5.38
C GLU A 91 -15.38 10.50 4.53
N LYS A 92 -15.05 10.60 3.23
CA LYS A 92 -15.15 9.49 2.27
C LYS A 92 -14.09 8.41 2.47
N PHE A 93 -13.02 8.69 3.22
CA PHE A 93 -11.91 7.75 3.42
C PHE A 93 -12.10 6.93 4.69
N ASP A 94 -11.62 5.69 4.63
CA ASP A 94 -11.65 4.75 5.75
C ASP A 94 -10.47 4.96 6.67
N PHE A 95 -9.29 5.23 6.11
CA PHE A 95 -8.08 5.54 6.85
C PHE A 95 -7.07 6.29 5.99
N PHE A 96 -6.06 6.85 6.66
CA PHE A 96 -5.04 7.70 6.06
C PHE A 96 -3.64 7.10 6.20
N ILE A 97 -2.81 7.27 5.18
CA ILE A 97 -1.41 6.89 5.18
C ILE A 97 -0.57 8.13 4.89
N ILE A 98 0.26 8.53 5.85
CA ILE A 98 1.13 9.69 5.75
C ILE A 98 2.54 9.21 5.43
N VAL A 99 3.00 9.43 4.20
CA VAL A 99 4.27 8.93 3.65
C VAL A 99 5.35 10.02 3.68
N SER A 100 6.47 9.74 4.36
CA SER A 100 7.64 10.61 4.39
C SER A 100 8.93 9.85 4.05
N SER A 101 9.82 10.47 3.26
CA SER A 101 11.15 9.95 2.96
C SER A 101 12.26 10.46 3.88
N ASP A 102 12.08 11.58 4.63
CA ASP A 102 13.14 12.21 5.47
C ASP A 102 12.84 12.47 6.96
N ARG A 103 12.11 13.50 7.35
CA ARG A 103 11.57 13.61 8.72
C ARG A 103 10.10 13.97 8.59
N PHE A 104 9.29 13.63 9.59
CA PHE A 104 7.94 14.16 9.65
C PHE A 104 8.02 15.66 9.97
N LYS A 105 7.25 16.46 9.23
CA LYS A 105 7.21 17.91 9.43
C LYS A 105 5.99 18.30 10.25
N GLU A 106 5.98 19.54 10.72
CA GLU A 106 4.85 20.10 11.48
C GLU A 106 3.52 19.98 10.72
N ASN A 107 3.55 20.16 9.39
CA ASN A 107 2.36 19.99 8.53
C ASN A 107 1.80 18.55 8.56
N ASP A 108 2.67 17.54 8.57
CA ASP A 108 2.26 16.12 8.65
C ASP A 108 1.60 15.83 10.00
N VAL A 109 2.07 16.49 11.07
CA VAL A 109 1.50 16.32 12.41
C VAL A 109 0.19 17.08 12.56
N LYS A 110 0.07 18.30 12.04
CA LYS A 110 -1.20 19.03 12.00
C LYS A 110 -2.28 18.24 11.25
N LEU A 111 -1.91 17.60 10.14
CA LEU A 111 -2.80 16.70 9.43
C LEU A 111 -3.21 15.50 10.31
N ALA A 112 -2.25 14.85 10.96
CA ALA A 112 -2.55 13.72 11.83
C ALA A 112 -3.48 14.13 12.98
N GLN A 113 -3.30 15.32 13.56
CA GLN A 113 -4.18 15.89 14.58
C GLN A 113 -5.61 16.09 14.03
N GLY A 114 -5.75 16.72 12.85
CA GLY A 114 -7.06 16.87 12.21
C GLY A 114 -7.74 15.54 11.91
N ILE A 115 -6.98 14.51 11.51
CA ILE A 115 -7.52 13.16 11.28
C ILE A 115 -8.04 12.53 12.59
N VAL A 116 -7.35 12.75 13.72
CA VAL A 116 -7.78 12.28 15.05
C VAL A 116 -9.04 13.00 15.50
N GLU A 117 -9.13 14.31 15.29
CA GLU A 117 -10.33 15.10 15.60
C GLU A 117 -11.56 14.60 14.82
N MET A 118 -11.35 14.10 13.60
CA MET A 118 -12.38 13.45 12.79
C MET A 118 -12.68 11.99 13.20
N GLY A 119 -11.99 11.44 14.20
CA GLY A 119 -12.16 10.06 14.67
C GLY A 119 -11.73 8.99 13.65
N LYS A 120 -10.84 9.33 12.73
CA LYS A 120 -10.34 8.43 11.68
C LYS A 120 -8.95 7.89 12.03
N ASN A 121 -8.63 6.72 11.50
CA ASN A 121 -7.32 6.09 11.71
C ASN A 121 -6.29 6.62 10.71
N PHE A 122 -5.04 6.80 11.16
CA PHE A 122 -3.92 7.16 10.32
C PHE A 122 -2.67 6.34 10.64
N TYR A 123 -1.79 6.20 9.65
CA TYR A 123 -0.53 5.46 9.78
C TYR A 123 0.62 6.28 9.21
N PHE A 124 1.70 6.40 9.97
CA PHE A 124 2.92 7.04 9.49
C PHE A 124 3.79 6.01 8.79
N VAL A 125 4.05 6.24 7.50
CA VAL A 125 4.86 5.36 6.67
C VAL A 125 6.14 6.06 6.28
N ARG A 126 7.24 5.43 6.65
CA ARG A 126 8.58 5.86 6.32
C ARG A 126 9.03 5.13 5.07
N ALA A 127 9.04 5.83 3.94
CA ALA A 127 9.42 5.28 2.65
C ALA A 127 10.94 5.36 2.40
N LYS A 128 11.39 4.74 1.30
CA LYS A 128 12.77 4.78 0.78
C LYS A 128 13.85 4.29 1.74
N ILE A 129 13.51 3.33 2.61
CA ILE A 129 14.46 2.75 3.56
C ILE A 129 15.68 2.13 2.87
N ASP A 130 15.48 1.54 1.70
CA ASP A 130 16.55 1.02 0.83
C ASP A 130 17.64 2.06 0.54
N SER A 131 17.25 3.29 0.22
CA SER A 131 18.16 4.38 -0.09
C SER A 131 18.91 4.84 1.16
N ASN A 132 18.22 4.94 2.30
CA ASN A 132 18.84 5.31 3.58
C ASN A 132 19.88 4.27 4.03
N LEU A 133 19.54 2.99 3.90
CA LEU A 133 20.47 1.90 4.23
C LEU A 133 21.68 1.90 3.29
N HIS A 134 21.49 2.17 2.00
CA HIS A 134 22.60 2.27 1.04
C HIS A 134 23.54 3.43 1.38
N SER A 135 22.99 4.61 1.72
CA SER A 135 23.78 5.77 2.14
C SER A 135 24.58 5.50 3.41
N GLU A 136 23.98 4.88 4.43
CA GLU A 136 24.64 4.52 5.70
C GLU A 136 25.71 3.44 5.49
N LYS A 137 25.46 2.46 4.62
CA LYS A 137 26.44 1.42 4.27
C LYS A 137 27.69 2.00 3.60
N ASN A 138 27.53 3.02 2.76
CA ASN A 138 28.65 3.66 2.08
C ASN A 138 29.45 4.62 2.99
N SER A 139 28.88 5.05 4.11
CA SER A 139 29.49 6.01 5.03
C SER A 139 30.07 5.39 6.32
N GLN A 140 29.75 4.13 6.64
CA GLN A 140 30.24 3.47 7.86
C GLN A 140 31.10 2.21 7.59
N LYS A 141 32.23 2.08 8.31
CA LYS A 141 33.11 0.89 8.27
C LYS A 141 32.50 -0.37 8.90
N LYS A 142 31.52 -0.25 9.81
CA LYS A 142 30.88 -1.37 10.53
C LYS A 142 29.37 -1.22 10.47
N TYR A 143 28.77 -1.70 9.39
CA TYR A 143 27.35 -1.58 9.10
C TYR A 143 26.54 -2.66 9.82
N ASP A 144 25.52 -2.24 10.56
CA ASP A 144 24.50 -3.11 11.16
C ASP A 144 23.12 -2.60 10.75
N GLU A 145 22.46 -3.33 9.85
CA GLU A 145 21.16 -2.95 9.30
C GLU A 145 20.09 -2.80 10.38
N LYS A 146 20.07 -3.69 11.38
CA LYS A 146 19.04 -3.66 12.44
C LYS A 146 19.18 -2.42 13.30
N LYS A 147 20.41 -2.04 13.65
CA LYS A 147 20.68 -0.83 14.45
C LYS A 147 20.32 0.44 13.69
N THR A 148 20.64 0.50 12.39
CA THR A 148 20.29 1.65 11.55
C THR A 148 18.77 1.81 11.43
N LEU A 149 18.04 0.72 11.17
CA LEU A 149 16.58 0.72 11.14
C LEU A 149 15.97 1.19 12.46
N GLN A 150 16.46 0.66 13.58
CA GLN A 150 16.00 1.06 14.91
C GLN A 150 16.24 2.55 15.16
N LYS A 151 17.42 3.08 14.82
CA LYS A 151 17.76 4.50 14.97
C LYS A 151 16.86 5.39 14.11
N ILE A 152 16.56 4.98 12.88
CA ILE A 152 15.62 5.71 12.01
C ILE A 152 14.22 5.72 12.63
N LYS A 153 13.75 4.58 13.15
CA LYS A 153 12.44 4.46 13.79
C LYS A 153 12.34 5.33 15.04
N GLU A 154 13.34 5.30 15.91
CA GLU A 154 13.42 6.11 17.13
C GLU A 154 13.43 7.60 16.81
N ASN A 155 14.22 8.04 15.81
CA ASN A 155 14.23 9.44 15.37
C ASN A 155 12.84 9.91 14.88
N CYS A 156 12.11 9.04 14.17
CA CYS A 156 10.75 9.36 13.72
C CYS A 156 9.78 9.46 14.89
N ILE A 157 9.84 8.50 15.82
CA ILE A 157 8.99 8.48 17.02
C ILE A 157 9.26 9.71 17.89
N GLN A 158 10.53 10.08 18.07
CA GLN A 158 10.93 11.23 18.87
C GLN A 158 10.44 12.53 18.25
N GLY A 159 10.62 12.73 16.94
CA GLY A 159 10.10 13.91 16.24
C GLY A 159 8.58 14.03 16.31
N LEU A 160 7.86 12.90 16.26
CA LEU A 160 6.40 12.90 16.40
C LEU A 160 5.95 13.20 17.84
N LYS A 161 6.68 12.73 18.86
CA LYS A 161 6.41 13.04 20.27
C LYS A 161 6.64 14.51 20.57
N GLU A 162 7.72 15.10 20.05
CA GLU A 162 8.03 16.52 20.20
C GLU A 162 6.96 17.43 19.58
N LEU A 163 6.32 16.96 18.50
CA LEU A 163 5.23 17.65 17.82
C LEU A 163 3.84 17.35 18.44
N GLY A 164 3.77 16.55 19.52
CA GLY A 164 2.55 16.34 20.31
C GLY A 164 1.76 15.07 20.00
N VAL A 165 2.31 14.10 19.26
CA VAL A 165 1.67 12.80 19.02
C VAL A 165 1.98 11.82 20.15
N THR A 166 0.96 11.39 20.91
CA THR A 166 1.11 10.54 22.11
C THR A 166 1.51 9.09 21.81
N THR A 167 0.99 8.50 20.72
CA THR A 167 1.33 7.12 20.29
C THR A 167 1.57 7.02 18.79
N PRO A 168 2.76 7.43 18.30
CA PRO A 168 3.05 7.40 16.86
C PRO A 168 3.27 5.96 16.37
N GLN A 169 2.38 5.47 15.51
CA GLN A 169 2.57 4.21 14.79
C GLN A 169 3.37 4.47 13.51
N VAL A 170 4.68 4.24 13.56
CA VAL A 170 5.60 4.44 12.43
C VAL A 170 6.00 3.09 11.83
N PHE A 171 5.80 2.95 10.52
CA PHE A 171 6.14 1.77 9.73
C PHE A 171 7.25 2.07 8.74
N LEU A 172 8.33 1.30 8.80
CA LEU A 172 9.43 1.40 7.84
C LEU A 172 9.13 0.53 6.61
N VAL A 173 9.05 1.14 5.42
CA VAL A 173 8.78 0.43 4.17
C VAL A 173 9.76 0.84 3.07
N SER A 174 10.03 -0.09 2.16
CA SER A 174 10.65 0.22 0.89
C SER A 174 9.55 0.33 -0.17
N ASN A 175 9.68 1.31 -1.06
CA ASN A 175 8.70 1.53 -2.13
C ASN A 175 8.89 0.58 -3.31
N PHE A 176 9.92 -0.27 -3.25
CA PHE A 176 10.09 -1.33 -4.23
C PHE A 176 9.13 -2.47 -3.92
N ILE A 177 8.30 -2.82 -4.91
CA ILE A 177 7.33 -3.92 -4.82
C ILE A 177 8.00 -5.24 -4.41
N CYS A 178 9.22 -5.47 -4.91
CA CYS A 178 10.01 -6.66 -4.54
C CYS A 178 10.46 -6.67 -3.08
N HIS A 179 10.40 -5.55 -2.34
CA HIS A 179 10.82 -5.44 -0.94
C HIS A 179 9.64 -5.30 0.02
N LEU A 180 8.40 -5.35 -0.46
CA LEU A 180 7.20 -5.27 0.39
C LEU A 180 7.07 -6.47 1.36
N HIS A 181 7.78 -7.58 1.16
CA HIS A 181 7.84 -8.68 2.13
C HIS A 181 8.85 -8.42 3.26
N LEU A 182 9.68 -7.39 3.09
CA LEU A 182 10.71 -6.99 4.03
C LEU A 182 10.19 -5.85 4.93
N TYR A 183 10.92 -5.59 6.01
CA TYR A 183 10.65 -4.51 6.96
C TYR A 183 9.26 -4.61 7.62
N ASP A 184 8.59 -3.47 7.85
CA ASP A 184 7.39 -3.37 8.66
C ASP A 184 6.08 -3.48 7.83
N PHE A 185 6.15 -3.75 6.52
CA PHE A 185 4.94 -3.81 5.69
C PHE A 185 3.95 -4.93 6.10
N PRO A 186 4.38 -6.17 6.45
CA PRO A 186 3.46 -7.17 7.00
C PRO A 186 2.82 -6.74 8.32
N THR A 187 3.54 -5.96 9.14
CA THR A 187 3.02 -5.42 10.40
C THR A 187 1.97 -4.33 10.13
N LEU A 188 2.24 -3.45 9.17
CA LEU A 188 1.30 -2.44 8.69
C LEU A 188 0.00 -3.10 8.21
N GLN A 189 0.09 -4.14 7.39
CA GLN A 189 -1.08 -4.90 6.91
C GLN A 189 -1.92 -5.45 8.07
N LYS A 190 -1.29 -6.12 9.05
CA LYS A 190 -2.01 -6.67 10.22
C LYS A 190 -2.74 -5.60 11.03
N ILE A 191 -2.14 -4.43 11.18
CA ILE A 191 -2.75 -3.32 11.93
C ILE A 191 -3.91 -2.72 11.13
N MET A 192 -3.73 -2.51 9.82
CA MET A 192 -4.82 -2.07 8.94
C MET A 192 -6.00 -3.04 8.97
N GLU A 193 -5.74 -4.35 8.96
CA GLU A 193 -6.77 -5.38 9.12
C GLU A 193 -7.49 -5.28 10.48
N ARG A 194 -6.75 -5.09 11.57
CA ARG A 194 -7.33 -4.97 12.92
C ARG A 194 -8.23 -3.75 13.05
N ASP A 195 -7.75 -2.62 12.53
CA ASP A 195 -8.35 -1.30 12.70
C ASP A 195 -9.53 -1.08 11.72
N LEU A 196 -9.65 -1.92 10.68
CA LEU A 196 -10.81 -1.94 9.80
C LEU A 196 -12.00 -2.73 10.41
N PRO A 197 -13.24 -2.29 10.16
CA PRO A 197 -14.44 -3.07 10.46
C PRO A 197 -14.43 -4.43 9.76
N SER A 198 -15.00 -5.46 10.38
CA SER A 198 -15.00 -6.84 9.89
C SER A 198 -15.41 -6.97 8.41
N HIS A 199 -16.44 -6.23 7.99
CA HIS A 199 -16.97 -6.25 6.62
C HIS A 199 -16.05 -5.60 5.56
N LYS A 200 -15.00 -4.85 5.96
CA LYS A 200 -13.99 -4.26 5.05
C LYS A 200 -12.66 -5.02 5.04
N ARG A 201 -12.43 -5.90 6.02
CA ARG A 201 -11.18 -6.66 6.18
C ARG A 201 -10.93 -7.58 5.00
N ASP A 202 -11.95 -8.32 4.58
CA ASP A 202 -11.83 -9.30 3.51
C ASP A 202 -11.51 -8.62 2.17
N THR A 203 -12.14 -7.48 1.89
CA THR A 203 -11.87 -6.64 0.73
C THR A 203 -10.41 -6.12 0.72
N LEU A 204 -9.90 -5.68 1.88
CA LEU A 204 -8.50 -5.28 2.01
C LEU A 204 -7.55 -6.47 1.75
N ILE A 205 -7.80 -7.61 2.39
CA ILE A 205 -6.96 -8.81 2.27
C ILE A 205 -6.87 -9.24 0.80
N LEU A 206 -8.00 -9.23 0.08
CA LEU A 206 -8.08 -9.55 -1.34
C LEU A 206 -7.26 -8.60 -2.21
N ALA A 207 -7.36 -7.29 -1.96
CA ALA A 207 -6.66 -6.25 -2.72
C ALA A 207 -5.17 -6.14 -2.41
N LEU A 208 -4.72 -6.60 -1.24
CA LEU A 208 -3.29 -6.56 -0.91
C LEU A 208 -2.49 -7.53 -1.78
N PRO A 209 -1.25 -7.19 -2.16
CA PRO A 209 -0.45 -8.05 -3.02
C PRO A 209 0.00 -9.32 -2.28
N ASN A 210 0.14 -10.43 -3.03
CA ASN A 210 0.49 -11.77 -2.54
C ASN A 210 1.98 -11.89 -2.14
N ILE A 211 2.40 -11.07 -1.20
CA ILE A 211 3.81 -10.82 -0.91
C ILE A 211 4.28 -11.57 0.35
N CYS A 212 3.37 -11.91 1.26
CA CYS A 212 3.65 -12.73 2.43
C CYS A 212 2.89 -14.06 2.35
N SER A 213 3.51 -15.16 2.79
CA SER A 213 2.88 -16.47 2.91
C SER A 213 1.59 -16.39 3.73
N SER A 214 1.54 -15.55 4.76
CA SER A 214 0.33 -15.33 5.55
C SER A 214 -0.83 -14.71 4.75
N ASN A 215 -0.56 -13.83 3.79
CA ASN A 215 -1.60 -13.28 2.90
C ASN A 215 -2.07 -14.33 1.91
N ILE A 216 -1.15 -15.19 1.44
CA ILE A 216 -1.49 -16.31 0.55
C ILE A 216 -2.38 -17.32 1.28
N GLU A 217 -2.06 -17.69 2.53
CA GLU A 217 -2.92 -18.59 3.33
C GLU A 217 -4.30 -17.98 3.62
N LYS A 218 -4.37 -16.71 4.03
CA LYS A 218 -5.66 -16.02 4.23
C LYS A 218 -6.50 -15.93 2.96
N LYS A 219 -5.87 -15.78 1.78
CA LYS A 219 -6.59 -15.83 0.50
C LYS A 219 -7.02 -17.25 0.11
N LYS A 220 -6.26 -18.28 0.49
CA LYS A 220 -6.67 -19.68 0.31
C LYS A 220 -7.92 -20.03 1.15
N GLU A 221 -8.10 -19.38 2.30
CA GLU A 221 -9.31 -19.49 3.12
C GLU A 221 -10.55 -18.84 2.47
N GLN A 222 -10.39 -18.16 1.32
CA GLN A 222 -11.49 -17.65 0.50
C GLN A 222 -11.64 -18.49 -0.79
N PRO A 223 -12.22 -19.71 -0.68
CA PRO A 223 -12.37 -20.59 -1.83
C PRO A 223 -13.35 -20.02 -2.85
N ILE A 224 -13.06 -20.25 -4.14
CA ILE A 224 -14.04 -20.05 -5.20
C ILE A 224 -15.13 -21.10 -5.01
N PRO A 225 -16.39 -20.73 -4.70
CA PRO A 225 -17.46 -21.69 -4.49
C PRO A 225 -17.83 -22.31 -5.83
N LEU A 226 -17.71 -23.64 -5.94
CA LEU A 226 -18.07 -24.41 -7.12
C LEU A 226 -19.34 -25.21 -6.87
N SER A 227 -20.22 -25.24 -7.86
CA SER A 227 -21.35 -26.17 -7.93
C SER A 227 -20.94 -27.44 -8.67
N ARG A 228 -21.66 -28.55 -8.46
CA ARG A 228 -21.41 -29.83 -9.14
C ARG A 228 -21.52 -29.73 -10.67
N THR A 229 -22.20 -28.71 -11.18
CA THR A 229 -22.42 -28.47 -12.61
C THR A 229 -21.48 -27.42 -13.19
N ASP A 230 -20.59 -26.82 -12.38
CA ASP A 230 -19.68 -25.79 -12.87
C ASP A 230 -18.47 -26.45 -13.55
N ASP A 231 -18.19 -26.03 -14.78
CA ASP A 231 -16.93 -26.34 -15.45
C ASP A 231 -15.83 -25.40 -14.95
N VAL A 232 -14.70 -25.97 -14.53
CA VAL A 232 -13.54 -25.21 -14.06
C VAL A 232 -12.54 -25.08 -15.20
N THR A 233 -12.45 -23.88 -15.75
CA THR A 233 -11.46 -23.55 -16.79
C THR A 233 -10.27 -22.86 -16.14
N VAL A 234 -9.10 -23.46 -16.25
CA VAL A 234 -7.81 -22.85 -15.84
C VAL A 234 -6.99 -22.54 -17.08
N ARG A 235 -6.56 -21.29 -17.20
CA ARG A 235 -5.68 -20.84 -18.30
C ARG A 235 -4.26 -20.69 -17.78
N PHE A 236 -3.32 -21.21 -18.55
CA PHE A 236 -1.89 -21.11 -18.29
C PHE A 236 -1.21 -20.37 -19.43
N TRP A 237 -0.34 -19.42 -19.09
CA TRP A 237 0.48 -18.68 -20.04
C TRP A 237 1.95 -18.92 -19.71
N ARG A 238 2.74 -19.26 -20.72
CA ARG A 238 4.20 -19.26 -20.63
C ARG A 238 4.72 -17.91 -21.08
N CYS A 239 5.34 -17.18 -20.16
CA CYS A 239 5.86 -15.84 -20.38
C CYS A 239 7.39 -15.86 -20.41
N ASN A 240 7.99 -14.97 -21.19
CA ASN A 240 9.45 -14.90 -21.38
C ASN A 240 9.87 -13.45 -21.64
N ASN A 241 11.01 -13.02 -21.09
CA ASN A 241 11.62 -11.71 -21.34
C ASN A 241 13.04 -11.78 -21.94
N GLY A 242 13.45 -12.94 -22.46
CA GLY A 242 14.77 -13.18 -23.04
C GLY A 242 15.86 -13.57 -22.04
N LYS A 243 15.63 -13.38 -20.73
CA LYS A 243 16.54 -13.80 -19.65
C LYS A 243 15.93 -14.85 -18.73
N LYS A 244 14.60 -14.83 -18.61
CA LYS A 244 13.84 -15.66 -17.69
C LYS A 244 12.54 -16.09 -18.33
N VAL A 245 12.11 -17.31 -18.00
CA VAL A 245 10.79 -17.85 -18.32
C VAL A 245 9.98 -17.98 -17.03
N TRP A 246 8.69 -17.70 -17.08
CA TRP A 246 7.78 -17.97 -15.98
C TRP A 246 6.42 -18.40 -16.51
N TYR A 247 5.60 -18.94 -15.61
CA TYR A 247 4.22 -19.32 -15.93
C TYR A 247 3.26 -18.47 -15.13
N GLU A 248 2.31 -17.87 -15.81
CA GLU A 248 1.15 -17.20 -15.23
C GLU A 248 -0.06 -18.10 -15.38
N TRP A 249 -1.00 -18.05 -14.44
CA TRP A 249 -2.24 -18.81 -14.58
C TRP A 249 -3.40 -18.17 -13.84
N ALA A 250 -4.62 -18.44 -14.29
CA ALA A 250 -5.83 -17.98 -13.63
C ALA A 250 -6.95 -19.00 -13.86
N VAL A 251 -7.82 -19.18 -12.86
CA VAL A 251 -9.13 -19.80 -13.05
C VAL A 251 -10.00 -18.76 -13.75
N THR A 252 -10.51 -19.05 -14.94
CA THR A 252 -11.38 -18.11 -15.67
C THR A 252 -12.86 -18.46 -15.55
N GLU A 253 -13.19 -19.68 -15.16
CA GLU A 253 -14.57 -20.15 -14.99
C GLU A 253 -14.69 -21.03 -13.73
N PRO A 254 -15.83 -20.98 -13.01
CA PRO A 254 -17.04 -20.18 -13.28
C PRO A 254 -16.92 -18.70 -12.90
N SER A 255 -15.84 -18.30 -12.21
CA SER A 255 -15.52 -16.92 -11.87
C SER A 255 -14.03 -16.68 -12.05
N CYS A 256 -13.67 -15.52 -12.62
CA CYS A 256 -12.29 -15.19 -12.88
C CYS A 256 -11.53 -14.91 -11.58
N SER A 257 -10.45 -15.67 -11.33
CA SER A 257 -9.50 -15.42 -10.25
C SER A 257 -8.51 -14.32 -10.64
N ALA A 258 -7.76 -13.81 -9.66
CA ALA A 258 -6.56 -13.04 -9.96
C ALA A 258 -5.57 -13.87 -10.79
N ILE A 259 -4.75 -13.20 -11.62
CA ILE A 259 -3.63 -13.85 -12.29
C ILE A 259 -2.58 -14.20 -11.24
N HIS A 260 -2.21 -15.47 -11.19
CA HIS A 260 -1.18 -16.02 -10.33
C HIS A 260 0.19 -15.94 -11.01
N ASN A 261 1.22 -15.64 -10.21
CA ASN A 261 2.61 -15.40 -10.64
C ASN A 261 2.79 -14.32 -11.74
N PRO A 262 2.07 -13.18 -11.68
CA PRO A 262 2.18 -12.17 -12.73
C PRO A 262 3.61 -11.64 -12.82
N ALA A 263 4.14 -11.50 -14.04
CA ALA A 263 5.51 -11.11 -14.35
C ALA A 263 6.59 -11.99 -13.68
N GLY A 264 6.27 -13.21 -13.27
CA GLY A 264 7.23 -14.15 -12.67
C GLY A 264 7.62 -13.80 -11.24
N ARG A 265 6.78 -13.04 -10.53
CA ARG A 265 7.07 -12.49 -9.19
C ARG A 265 7.31 -13.55 -8.11
N SER A 266 6.76 -14.74 -8.25
CA SER A 266 6.90 -15.83 -7.27
C SER A 266 7.98 -16.82 -7.68
N TYR A 267 8.03 -17.19 -8.96
CA TYR A 267 9.02 -18.13 -9.48
C TYR A 267 9.33 -17.85 -10.95
N THR A 268 10.62 -17.92 -11.28
CA THR A 268 11.15 -17.82 -12.64
C THR A 268 12.20 -18.90 -12.87
N ILE A 269 12.30 -19.36 -14.10
CA ILE A 269 13.33 -20.27 -14.60
C ILE A 269 14.35 -19.43 -15.39
N GLY A 270 15.64 -19.54 -15.07
CA GLY A 270 16.71 -18.93 -15.87
C GLY A 270 16.81 -19.62 -17.22
N LEU A 271 16.98 -18.84 -18.29
CA LEU A 271 17.27 -19.34 -19.63
C LEU A 271 18.77 -19.56 -19.82
#